data_AF-A0A937WGV4-F1
#
_entry.id   AF-A0A937WGV4-F1
#
_cell.length_a   1.000
_cell.length_b   1.000
_cell.length_c   1.000
_cell.angle_alpha   90.00
_cell.angle_beta   90.00
_cell.angle_gamma   90.00
#
_symmetry.space_group_name_H-M   'P 1'
#
loop_
_entity.id
_entity.type
_entity.pdbx_description
1 polymer ?
#
loop_
_entity_poly.entity_id
_entity_poly.type
_entity_poly.pdbx_seq_one_letter_code
_entity_poly.pdbx_strand_id
1 'polypeptide(L)'
;MRLNFVLGISLIMGLAFTLVPNLGMAASAPLYTGDNVLACANFNDGTGSSDMTLIVQLDADGKMLVDEGAPVKFIVPQTDIANFQKQDFDDSAWQDGKAAVGFADGDDNTEVSSGISIIYTRYHFKVADAAAVKKLVLRADYDDDYVAWLNGVEIARSPGMATGGSKEGDIPPWNYSAASGKVSNHEASKANPPAWQQEVVADFQAIIGTSVKPAGKLATTWSEIKK
;
A
#
# COMPACT_ATOMS: atom_id res chain seq x y z
N MET A 1 38.88 34.49 25.98
CA MET A 1 38.56 33.11 25.58
C MET A 1 37.08 32.88 25.89
N ARG A 2 36.20 33.03 24.90
CA ARG A 2 34.74 32.93 25.08
C ARG A 2 34.32 31.49 24.77
N LEU A 3 33.75 30.81 25.76
CA LEU A 3 33.12 29.49 25.61
C LEU A 3 31.74 29.69 24.98
N ASN A 4 31.54 29.21 23.75
CA ASN A 4 30.22 29.11 23.15
C ASN A 4 29.64 27.73 23.49
N PHE A 5 28.68 27.70 24.41
CA PHE A 5 27.80 26.56 24.58
C PHE A 5 26.72 26.62 23.50
N VAL A 6 26.78 25.71 22.53
CA VAL A 6 25.66 25.45 21.61
C VAL A 6 24.78 24.40 22.28
N LEU A 7 23.65 24.84 22.83
CA LEU A 7 22.57 23.95 23.24
C LEU A 7 21.88 23.43 21.97
N GLY A 8 22.25 22.21 21.56
CA GLY A 8 21.51 21.48 20.54
C GLY A 8 20.15 21.06 21.11
N ILE A 9 19.09 21.73 20.68
CA ILE A 9 17.72 21.27 20.88
C ILE A 9 17.55 20.05 19.98
N SER A 10 17.65 18.85 20.56
CA SER A 10 17.26 17.61 19.89
C SER A 10 15.74 17.63 19.77
N LEU A 11 15.23 18.04 18.61
CA LEU A 11 13.82 17.92 18.29
C LEU A 11 13.54 16.43 18.07
N ILE A 12 13.10 15.74 19.12
CA ILE A 12 12.50 14.42 18.96
C ILE A 12 11.23 14.65 18.14
N MET A 13 11.28 14.39 16.84
CA MET A 13 10.09 14.23 16.01
C MET A 13 9.28 13.09 16.64
N GLY A 14 8.30 13.44 17.47
CA GLY A 14 7.31 12.49 17.93
C GLY A 14 6.53 12.02 16.71
N LEU A 15 6.46 10.70 16.49
CA LEU A 15 5.52 10.09 15.55
C LEU A 15 4.15 10.75 15.77
N ALA A 16 3.65 11.43 14.74
CA ALA A 16 2.29 11.92 14.76
C ALA A 16 1.37 10.70 14.61
N PHE A 17 0.89 10.18 15.73
CA PHE A 17 -0.26 9.28 15.74
C PHE A 17 -1.49 10.11 15.36
N THR A 18 -1.74 10.28 14.06
CA THR A 18 -3.00 10.84 13.59
C THR A 18 -4.07 9.78 13.82
N LEU A 19 -4.74 9.85 14.95
CA LEU A 19 -6.02 9.18 15.15
C LEU A 19 -7.01 9.88 14.24
N VAL A 20 -7.19 9.38 13.01
CA VAL A 20 -8.27 9.86 12.14
C VAL A 20 -9.56 9.30 12.72
N PRO A 21 -10.44 10.10 13.36
CA PRO A 21 -11.70 9.58 13.83
C PRO A 21 -12.51 9.14 12.60
N ASN A 22 -12.75 7.83 12.50
CA ASN A 22 -13.64 7.24 11.51
C ASN A 22 -15.08 7.68 11.81
N LEU A 23 -15.44 8.89 11.37
CA LEU A 23 -16.79 9.44 11.43
C LEU A 23 -17.54 9.05 10.17
N GLY A 24 -17.73 7.75 9.96
CA GLY A 24 -18.72 7.28 9.00
C GLY A 24 -18.48 5.88 8.49
N MET A 25 -18.94 4.85 9.22
CA MET A 25 -19.29 3.51 8.70
C MET A 25 -18.41 2.99 7.54
N ALA A 26 -17.09 3.21 7.56
CA ALA A 26 -16.21 2.55 6.63
C ALA A 26 -16.34 1.05 6.92
N ALA A 27 -16.65 0.26 5.90
CA ALA A 27 -16.79 -1.18 6.08
C ALA A 27 -15.45 -1.72 6.60
N SER A 28 -15.44 -2.49 7.68
CA SER A 28 -14.21 -3.14 8.17
C SER A 28 -13.65 -4.03 7.07
N ALA A 29 -12.33 -3.97 6.85
CA ALA A 29 -11.70 -4.73 5.77
C ALA A 29 -11.80 -6.24 6.02
N PRO A 30 -12.19 -7.07 5.04
CA PRO A 30 -12.23 -8.51 5.25
C PRO A 30 -10.82 -9.08 5.34
N LEU A 31 -10.53 -9.84 6.39
CA LEU A 31 -9.30 -10.62 6.53
C LEU A 31 -9.66 -12.11 6.47
N TYR A 32 -9.17 -12.83 5.47
CA TYR A 32 -9.51 -14.23 5.24
C TYR A 32 -8.50 -15.16 5.90
N THR A 33 -8.98 -16.26 6.46
CA THR A 33 -8.11 -17.43 6.67
C THR A 33 -7.69 -17.95 5.29
N GLY A 34 -6.38 -18.07 5.06
CA GLY A 34 -5.80 -18.42 3.76
C GLY A 34 -5.29 -17.18 3.02
N ASP A 35 -5.56 -17.11 1.72
CA ASP A 35 -4.98 -16.09 0.84
C ASP A 35 -5.61 -14.71 1.06
N ASN A 36 -4.80 -13.66 0.98
CA ASN A 36 -5.20 -12.27 1.10
C ASN A 36 -4.35 -11.43 0.15
N VAL A 37 -4.85 -10.24 -0.18
CA VAL A 37 -4.15 -9.25 -1.00
C VAL A 37 -4.12 -7.92 -0.27
N LEU A 38 -2.92 -7.36 -0.14
CA LEU A 38 -2.69 -5.94 0.10
C LEU A 38 -2.42 -5.31 -1.27
N ALA A 39 -3.32 -4.46 -1.74
CA ALA A 39 -3.14 -3.71 -2.96
C ALA A 39 -2.80 -2.25 -2.61
N CYS A 40 -1.89 -1.64 -3.34
CA CYS A 40 -1.55 -0.23 -3.18
C CYS A 40 -1.54 0.49 -4.52
N ALA A 41 -1.80 1.78 -4.47
CA ALA A 41 -1.55 2.73 -5.54
C ALA A 41 -0.59 3.79 -4.99
N ASN A 42 0.55 3.95 -5.63
CA ASN A 42 1.52 5.00 -5.34
C ASN A 42 1.42 6.04 -6.45
N PHE A 43 1.30 7.30 -6.08
CA PHE A 43 1.09 8.44 -6.96
C PHE A 43 2.29 9.36 -6.86
N ASN A 44 2.74 9.83 -8.01
CA ASN A 44 3.80 10.80 -8.15
C ASN A 44 3.18 12.18 -8.45
N ASP A 45 3.74 13.23 -7.87
CA ASP A 45 3.35 14.61 -8.10
C ASP A 45 3.56 15.00 -9.57
N GLY A 46 4.46 14.35 -10.32
CA GLY A 46 4.57 14.65 -11.75
C GLY A 46 5.50 13.74 -12.52
N THR A 47 5.28 13.69 -13.83
CA THR A 47 6.18 12.97 -14.75
C THR A 47 7.55 13.64 -14.90
N GLY A 48 7.76 14.80 -14.28
CA GLY A 48 9.07 15.45 -14.18
C GLY A 48 9.79 15.18 -12.85
N SER A 49 9.21 14.38 -11.95
CA SER A 49 9.80 14.07 -10.66
C SER A 49 11.12 13.30 -10.80
N SER A 50 12.01 13.52 -9.83
CA SER A 50 13.30 12.84 -9.74
C SER A 50 13.16 11.39 -9.30
N ASP A 51 12.14 11.07 -8.52
CA ASP A 51 11.99 9.86 -7.75
C ASP A 51 10.51 9.52 -7.50
N MET A 52 10.30 8.30 -7.00
CA MET A 52 9.01 7.76 -6.59
C MET A 52 9.26 6.48 -5.80
N THR A 53 8.65 6.31 -4.63
CA THR A 53 8.64 5.01 -3.96
C THR A 53 7.41 4.82 -3.08
N LEU A 54 7.12 3.56 -2.80
CA LEU A 54 6.21 3.18 -1.73
C LEU A 54 6.73 1.93 -1.04
N ILE A 55 7.17 2.12 0.19
CA ILE A 55 7.58 1.04 1.09
C ILE A 55 6.44 0.78 2.05
N VAL A 56 5.94 -0.46 2.05
CA VAL A 56 4.85 -0.89 2.93
C VAL A 56 5.24 -2.10 3.76
N GLN A 57 4.79 -2.09 5.01
CA GLN A 57 4.84 -3.25 5.90
C GLN A 57 3.45 -3.55 6.44
N LEU A 58 3.08 -4.82 6.46
CA LEU A 58 1.84 -5.30 7.08
C LEU A 58 2.17 -6.31 8.18
N ASP A 59 1.76 -6.00 9.39
CA ASP A 59 1.96 -6.80 10.59
C ASP A 59 0.63 -7.30 11.16
N ALA A 60 0.56 -8.56 11.56
CA ALA A 60 -0.54 -9.11 12.36
C ALA A 60 0.00 -9.60 13.70
N ASP A 61 -0.39 -8.92 14.79
CA ASP A 61 0.02 -9.26 16.16
C ASP A 61 1.54 -9.44 16.36
N GLY A 62 2.37 -8.65 15.68
CA GLY A 62 3.84 -8.74 15.74
C GLY A 62 4.47 -9.73 14.76
N LYS A 63 3.67 -10.43 13.93
CA LYS A 63 4.12 -11.25 12.82
C LYS A 63 4.01 -10.49 11.50
N MET A 64 5.14 -10.34 10.80
CA MET A 64 5.14 -9.77 9.45
C MET A 64 4.42 -10.67 8.45
N LEU A 65 3.52 -10.06 7.69
CA LEU A 65 2.79 -10.65 6.58
C LEU A 65 3.31 -10.12 5.23
N VAL A 66 3.70 -8.84 5.20
CA VAL A 66 4.35 -8.16 4.07
C VAL A 66 5.48 -7.29 4.63
N ASP A 67 6.67 -7.40 4.04
CA ASP A 67 7.85 -6.59 4.36
C ASP A 67 8.54 -6.11 3.07
N GLU A 68 9.65 -5.38 3.21
CA GLU A 68 10.46 -4.86 2.08
C GLU A 68 11.00 -5.97 1.15
N GLY A 69 11.10 -7.21 1.62
CA GLY A 69 11.54 -8.35 0.82
C GLY A 69 10.39 -9.08 0.11
N ALA A 70 9.14 -8.70 0.36
CA ALA A 70 7.98 -9.43 -0.10
C ALA A 70 7.90 -9.47 -1.64
N PRO A 71 7.54 -10.62 -2.24
CA PRO A 71 7.24 -10.67 -3.66
C PRO A 71 6.00 -9.81 -3.96
N VAL A 72 6.04 -9.09 -5.08
CA VAL A 72 4.97 -8.18 -5.49
C VAL A 72 4.62 -8.38 -6.96
N LYS A 73 3.33 -8.24 -7.27
CA LYS A 73 2.84 -8.01 -8.62
C LYS A 73 2.67 -6.52 -8.85
N PHE A 74 3.18 -5.97 -9.94
CA PHE A 74 3.07 -4.54 -10.21
C PHE A 74 2.77 -4.22 -11.68
N ILE A 75 2.17 -3.04 -11.89
CA ILE A 75 1.91 -2.50 -13.23
C ILE A 75 1.96 -0.97 -13.19
N VAL A 76 2.42 -0.40 -14.30
CA VAL A 76 2.31 1.03 -14.62
C VAL A 76 1.09 1.18 -15.53
N PRO A 77 -0.09 1.54 -14.99
CA PRO A 77 -1.32 1.58 -15.78
C PRO A 77 -1.28 2.70 -16.83
N GLN A 78 -1.94 2.46 -17.96
CA GLN A 78 -2.20 3.47 -19.01
C GLN A 78 -3.71 3.83 -19.10
N THR A 79 -4.51 3.20 -18.24
CA THR A 79 -5.97 3.35 -18.12
C THR A 79 -6.40 2.86 -16.75
N ASP A 80 -7.61 3.22 -16.32
CA ASP A 80 -8.19 2.68 -15.09
C ASP A 80 -8.32 1.16 -15.16
N ILE A 81 -7.88 0.48 -14.10
CA ILE A 81 -8.00 -0.96 -13.94
C ILE A 81 -9.07 -1.24 -12.90
N ALA A 82 -10.26 -1.65 -13.34
CA ALA A 82 -11.37 -1.90 -12.44
C ALA A 82 -11.06 -3.07 -11.49
N ASN A 83 -11.38 -2.90 -10.20
CA ASN A 83 -11.32 -3.93 -9.16
C ASN A 83 -9.91 -4.48 -8.86
N PHE A 84 -8.82 -3.83 -9.29
CA PHE A 84 -7.45 -4.30 -9.02
C PHE A 84 -7.14 -4.42 -7.52
N GLN A 85 -7.92 -3.79 -6.66
CA GLN A 85 -7.76 -3.87 -5.21
C GLN A 85 -8.39 -5.12 -4.58
N LYS A 86 -9.26 -5.84 -5.32
CA LYS A 86 -9.99 -7.00 -4.79
C LYS A 86 -9.14 -8.26 -4.81
N GLN A 87 -9.40 -9.16 -3.87
CA GLN A 87 -8.71 -10.45 -3.74
C GLN A 87 -8.83 -11.32 -5.01
N ASP A 88 -9.98 -11.30 -5.68
CA ASP A 88 -10.33 -12.14 -6.83
C ASP A 88 -9.91 -11.58 -8.20
N PHE A 89 -9.23 -10.42 -8.21
CA PHE A 89 -8.66 -9.88 -9.43
C PHE A 89 -7.48 -10.73 -9.91
N ASP A 90 -7.43 -10.96 -11.23
CA ASP A 90 -6.37 -11.72 -11.88
C ASP A 90 -5.24 -10.79 -12.33
N ASP A 91 -4.13 -10.83 -11.59
CA ASP A 91 -2.90 -10.08 -11.85
C ASP A 91 -1.82 -10.92 -12.53
N SER A 92 -2.18 -12.07 -13.15
CA SER A 92 -1.21 -12.93 -13.84
C SER A 92 -0.49 -12.23 -15.00
N ALA A 93 -1.10 -11.20 -15.58
CA ALA A 93 -0.51 -10.35 -16.62
C ALA A 93 0.39 -9.23 -16.07
N TRP A 94 0.46 -9.04 -14.75
CA TRP A 94 1.29 -8.02 -14.11
C TRP A 94 2.73 -8.54 -13.95
N GLN A 95 3.66 -7.59 -13.89
CA GLN A 95 5.07 -7.87 -13.73
C GLN A 95 5.37 -8.40 -12.32
N ASP A 96 6.34 -9.29 -12.20
CA ASP A 96 6.85 -9.77 -10.92
C ASP A 96 8.01 -8.88 -10.44
N GLY A 97 8.04 -8.61 -9.14
CA GLY A 97 9.13 -7.87 -8.49
C GLY A 97 9.24 -8.19 -7.00
N LYS A 98 9.96 -7.32 -6.29
CA LYS A 98 10.01 -7.21 -4.82
C LYS A 98 9.44 -5.86 -4.37
N ALA A 99 9.00 -5.76 -3.11
CA ALA A 99 8.45 -4.53 -2.52
C ALA A 99 9.40 -3.32 -2.65
N ALA A 100 8.92 -2.10 -2.40
CA ALA A 100 9.61 -0.85 -2.79
C ALA A 100 9.80 -0.81 -4.31
N VAL A 101 8.66 -0.74 -5.03
CA VAL A 101 8.63 -0.58 -6.49
C VAL A 101 8.61 0.91 -6.79
N GLY A 102 9.65 1.40 -7.45
CA GLY A 102 9.89 2.83 -7.56
C GLY A 102 11.04 3.17 -8.50
N PHE A 103 11.51 4.41 -8.45
CA PHE A 103 12.72 4.80 -9.15
C PHE A 103 13.49 5.87 -8.39
N ALA A 104 14.82 5.78 -8.50
CA ALA A 104 15.78 6.80 -8.12
C ALA A 104 15.75 7.25 -6.65
N ASP A 105 15.13 6.49 -5.76
CA ASP A 105 15.11 6.81 -4.32
C ASP A 105 16.27 6.15 -3.53
N GLY A 106 16.93 5.17 -4.17
CA GLY A 106 18.14 4.52 -3.65
C GLY A 106 17.88 3.36 -2.68
N ASP A 107 16.62 3.07 -2.39
CA ASP A 107 16.14 1.93 -1.60
C ASP A 107 15.06 1.09 -2.33
N ASP A 108 14.83 1.35 -3.62
CA ASP A 108 13.95 0.58 -4.49
C ASP A 108 14.48 -0.86 -4.68
N ASN A 109 13.71 -1.88 -4.29
CA ASN A 109 14.09 -3.27 -4.64
C ASN A 109 13.62 -3.68 -6.04
N THR A 110 12.67 -2.95 -6.61
CA THR A 110 12.25 -3.07 -8.01
C THR A 110 12.24 -1.71 -8.68
N GLU A 111 13.22 -1.49 -9.55
CA GLU A 111 13.33 -0.24 -10.30
C GLU A 111 12.39 -0.22 -11.52
N VAL A 112 11.69 0.89 -11.72
CA VAL A 112 10.95 1.23 -12.94
C VAL A 112 11.55 2.45 -13.64
N SER A 113 11.13 2.74 -14.87
CA SER A 113 11.58 3.95 -15.57
C SER A 113 10.99 5.21 -14.93
N SER A 114 11.73 6.32 -14.94
CA SER A 114 11.20 7.62 -14.51
C SER A 114 10.08 8.13 -15.44
N GLY A 115 9.42 9.21 -15.02
CA GLY A 115 8.33 9.83 -15.79
C GLY A 115 6.99 9.14 -15.65
N ILE A 116 6.81 8.39 -14.57
CA ILE A 116 5.58 7.66 -14.24
C ILE A 116 4.78 8.46 -13.21
N SER A 117 3.46 8.56 -13.42
CA SER A 117 2.57 9.22 -12.46
C SER A 117 1.99 8.27 -11.41
N ILE A 118 1.95 6.97 -11.69
CA ILE A 118 1.28 6.01 -10.82
C ILE A 118 1.84 4.60 -11.00
N ILE A 119 1.91 3.85 -9.89
CA ILE A 119 2.23 2.43 -9.87
C ILE A 119 1.16 1.73 -9.04
N TYR A 120 0.57 0.66 -9.59
CA TYR A 120 -0.25 -0.26 -8.80
C TYR A 120 0.59 -1.47 -8.39
N THR A 121 0.50 -1.84 -7.12
CA THR A 121 1.16 -3.01 -6.55
C THR A 121 0.14 -3.91 -5.85
N ARG A 122 0.41 -5.22 -5.87
CA ARG A 122 -0.38 -6.27 -5.21
C ARG A 122 0.55 -7.25 -4.51
N TYR A 123 0.44 -7.31 -3.19
CA TYR A 123 1.16 -8.23 -2.31
C TYR A 123 0.23 -9.36 -1.89
N HIS A 124 0.55 -10.58 -2.28
CA HIS A 124 -0.19 -11.77 -1.88
C HIS A 124 0.42 -12.35 -0.61
N PHE A 125 -0.40 -12.55 0.42
CA PHE A 125 0.04 -13.12 1.69
C PHE A 125 -0.98 -14.12 2.23
N LYS A 126 -0.56 -14.92 3.22
CA LYS A 126 -1.42 -15.93 3.85
C LYS A 126 -1.58 -15.70 5.34
N VAL A 127 -2.81 -15.85 5.83
CA VAL A 127 -3.14 -15.84 7.26
C VAL A 127 -3.60 -17.22 7.68
N ALA A 128 -3.00 -17.78 8.73
CA ALA A 128 -3.30 -19.15 9.16
C ALA A 128 -4.69 -19.28 9.82
N ASP A 129 -5.07 -18.30 10.62
CA ASP A 129 -6.38 -18.20 11.25
C ASP A 129 -6.73 -16.71 11.45
N ALA A 130 -7.63 -16.19 10.63
CA ALA A 130 -8.03 -14.79 10.71
C ALA A 130 -8.80 -14.46 12.01
N ALA A 131 -9.50 -15.44 12.61
CA ALA A 131 -10.22 -15.21 13.87
C ALA A 131 -9.26 -15.08 15.08
N ALA A 132 -8.05 -15.61 14.94
CA ALA A 132 -6.99 -15.46 15.94
C ALA A 132 -6.35 -14.06 15.91
N VAL A 133 -6.36 -13.36 14.77
CA VAL A 133 -5.76 -12.02 14.64
C VAL A 133 -6.52 -11.01 15.50
N LYS A 134 -5.79 -10.19 16.25
CA LYS A 134 -6.37 -9.14 17.13
C LYS A 134 -6.02 -7.74 16.69
N LYS A 135 -4.87 -7.57 16.04
CA LYS A 135 -4.40 -6.27 15.55
C LYS A 135 -3.70 -6.46 14.22
N LEU A 136 -4.09 -5.63 13.25
CA LEU A 136 -3.42 -5.52 11.96
C LEU A 136 -2.84 -4.10 11.85
N VAL A 137 -1.55 -3.98 11.58
CA VAL A 137 -0.86 -2.68 11.49
C VAL A 137 -0.23 -2.55 10.12
N LEU A 138 -0.64 -1.51 9.37
CA LEU A 138 0.01 -1.08 8.15
C LEU A 138 1.00 0.03 8.49
N ARG A 139 2.20 -0.02 7.91
CA ARG A 139 3.16 1.08 7.92
C ARG A 139 3.51 1.46 6.49
N ALA A 140 3.72 2.75 6.26
CA ALA A 140 4.12 3.28 4.97
C ALA A 140 5.20 4.35 5.12
N ASP A 141 6.13 4.33 4.17
CA ASP A 141 7.12 5.36 3.85
C ASP A 141 7.02 5.57 2.34
N TYR A 142 6.78 6.79 1.87
CA TYR A 142 6.19 6.99 0.55
C TYR A 142 6.58 8.31 -0.12
N ASP A 143 6.58 8.30 -1.44
CA ASP A 143 6.86 9.43 -2.32
C ASP A 143 6.03 9.30 -3.62
N ASP A 144 5.05 10.15 -3.90
CA ASP A 144 4.61 11.32 -3.12
C ASP A 144 3.36 11.01 -2.28
N ASP A 145 2.44 10.24 -2.82
CA ASP A 145 1.17 9.91 -2.19
C ASP A 145 0.83 8.44 -2.40
N TYR A 146 -0.03 7.90 -1.53
CA TYR A 146 -0.50 6.53 -1.68
C TYR A 146 -1.91 6.29 -1.16
N VAL A 147 -2.49 5.19 -1.64
CA VAL A 147 -3.68 4.56 -1.05
C VAL A 147 -3.44 3.06 -0.96
N ALA A 148 -3.85 2.44 0.14
CA ALA A 148 -3.71 1.02 0.40
C ALA A 148 -5.07 0.37 0.72
N TRP A 149 -5.30 -0.80 0.13
CA TRP A 149 -6.50 -1.60 0.30
C TRP A 149 -6.18 -3.01 0.78
N LEU A 150 -6.93 -3.51 1.76
CA LEU A 150 -6.94 -4.91 2.14
C LEU A 150 -8.17 -5.59 1.52
N ASN A 151 -7.93 -6.55 0.63
CA ASN A 151 -8.99 -7.34 -0.03
C ASN A 151 -10.14 -6.50 -0.59
N GLY A 152 -9.82 -5.30 -1.07
CA GLY A 152 -10.72 -4.38 -1.74
C GLY A 152 -11.35 -3.29 -0.87
N VAL A 153 -11.04 -3.24 0.42
CA VAL A 153 -11.44 -2.16 1.33
C VAL A 153 -10.23 -1.28 1.64
N GLU A 154 -10.39 0.03 1.52
CA GLU A 154 -9.32 1.01 1.83
C GLU A 154 -9.00 0.92 3.33
N ILE A 155 -7.72 0.79 3.67
CA ILE A 155 -7.25 0.72 5.06
C ILE A 155 -6.33 1.88 5.42
N ALA A 156 -5.78 2.58 4.42
CA ALA A 156 -4.98 3.77 4.62
C ALA A 156 -4.88 4.60 3.34
N ARG A 157 -4.66 5.90 3.53
CA ARG A 157 -4.18 6.83 2.50
C ARG A 157 -3.26 7.87 3.12
N SER A 158 -2.37 8.41 2.30
CA SER A 158 -1.59 9.58 2.67
C SER A 158 -2.48 10.82 2.81
N PRO A 159 -2.07 11.82 3.63
CA PRO A 159 -2.80 13.07 3.77
C PRO A 159 -2.93 13.89 2.47
N GLY A 160 -1.95 13.82 1.57
CA GLY A 160 -1.95 14.55 0.30
C GLY A 160 -3.07 14.11 -0.65
N MET A 161 -3.46 12.83 -0.61
CA MET A 161 -4.60 12.32 -1.36
C MET A 161 -5.94 12.92 -0.93
N ALA A 162 -6.10 13.21 0.37
CA ALA A 162 -7.32 13.82 0.90
C ALA A 162 -7.44 15.31 0.51
N THR A 163 -6.33 16.06 0.54
CA THR A 163 -6.30 17.46 0.10
C THR A 163 -6.50 17.60 -1.41
N GLY A 164 -6.09 16.60 -2.20
CA GLY A 164 -6.42 16.49 -3.63
C GLY A 164 -7.92 16.36 -3.91
N GLY A 165 -8.75 16.04 -2.92
CA GLY A 165 -10.19 15.92 -3.06
C GLY A 165 -10.67 14.54 -3.51
N SER A 166 -9.80 13.52 -3.50
CA SER A 166 -10.24 12.13 -3.37
C SER A 166 -10.63 11.89 -1.92
N LYS A 167 -11.71 11.15 -1.68
CA LYS A 167 -12.15 10.74 -0.34
C LYS A 167 -12.04 9.22 -0.19
N GLU A 168 -12.13 8.77 1.05
CA GLU A 168 -12.20 7.35 1.38
C GLU A 168 -13.26 6.63 0.55
N GLY A 169 -12.89 5.48 -0.02
CA GLY A 169 -13.74 4.67 -0.88
C GLY A 169 -13.72 5.08 -2.36
N ASP A 170 -13.16 6.25 -2.70
CA ASP A 170 -12.82 6.54 -4.09
C ASP A 170 -11.61 5.71 -4.51
N ILE A 171 -11.63 5.21 -5.74
CA ILE A 171 -10.42 4.71 -6.41
C ILE A 171 -9.94 5.87 -7.29
N PRO A 172 -8.83 6.53 -6.95
CA PRO A 172 -8.30 7.60 -7.80
C PRO A 172 -8.01 7.06 -9.20
N PRO A 173 -8.35 7.81 -10.27
CA PRO A 173 -8.11 7.37 -11.63
C PRO A 173 -6.60 7.25 -11.90
N TRP A 174 -6.23 6.48 -12.93
CA TRP A 174 -4.84 6.22 -13.29
C TRP A 174 -4.02 7.50 -13.61
N ASN A 175 -4.69 8.61 -13.96
CA ASN A 175 -4.05 9.88 -14.29
C ASN A 175 -4.04 10.91 -13.14
N TYR A 176 -4.27 10.45 -11.90
CA TYR A 176 -4.21 11.29 -10.70
C TYR A 176 -2.75 11.71 -10.43
N SER A 177 -2.43 12.99 -10.59
CA SER A 177 -1.06 13.55 -10.49
C SER A 177 -1.09 15.05 -10.11
N ALA A 178 0.06 15.72 -9.87
CA ALA A 178 0.06 17.18 -9.69
C ALA A 178 -0.22 17.95 -10.99
N ALA A 179 -0.11 17.34 -12.18
CA ALA A 179 -0.66 17.95 -13.41
C ALA A 179 -2.18 18.16 -13.31
N SER A 180 -2.87 17.35 -12.50
CA SER A 180 -4.29 17.55 -12.14
C SER A 180 -4.50 18.41 -10.88
N GLY A 181 -3.42 18.80 -10.18
CA GLY A 181 -3.43 19.52 -8.91
C GLY A 181 -3.94 18.67 -7.75
N LYS A 182 -3.69 17.35 -7.79
CA LYS A 182 -4.36 16.36 -6.94
C LYS A 182 -3.42 15.57 -6.02
N VAL A 183 -2.13 15.57 -6.31
CA VAL A 183 -1.09 14.91 -5.51
C VAL A 183 -0.24 16.00 -4.88
N SER A 184 0.10 15.85 -3.61
CA SER A 184 0.96 16.78 -2.88
C SER A 184 2.38 16.25 -2.85
N ASN A 185 3.36 17.10 -3.12
CA ASN A 185 4.77 16.71 -3.02
C ASN A 185 5.11 16.23 -1.60
N HIS A 186 5.80 15.10 -1.49
CA HIS A 186 6.26 14.51 -0.25
C HIS A 186 7.35 13.47 -0.50
N GLU A 187 8.41 13.52 0.29
CA GLU A 187 9.57 12.65 0.11
C GLU A 187 9.56 11.48 1.09
N ALA A 188 9.93 10.28 0.63
CA ALA A 188 10.20 9.16 1.51
C ALA A 188 11.45 9.41 2.38
N SER A 189 11.62 8.62 3.44
CA SER A 189 12.69 8.85 4.41
C SER A 189 14.11 8.55 3.90
N LYS A 190 14.23 7.75 2.82
CA LYS A 190 15.49 7.23 2.26
C LYS A 190 16.39 6.56 3.33
N ALA A 191 15.77 5.94 4.35
CA ALA A 191 16.44 5.34 5.50
C ALA A 191 16.33 3.80 5.50
N ASN A 192 17.31 3.11 6.10
CA ASN A 192 17.28 1.66 6.27
C ASN A 192 17.55 1.27 7.75
N PRO A 193 16.54 0.75 8.49
CA PRO A 193 15.17 0.52 8.04
C PRO A 193 14.40 1.85 7.80
N PRO A 194 13.30 1.82 7.03
CA PRO A 194 12.47 2.99 6.74
C PRO A 194 12.01 3.71 8.00
N ALA A 195 12.05 5.04 7.98
CA ALA A 195 11.45 5.85 9.03
C ALA A 195 9.97 6.06 8.70
N TRP A 196 9.12 5.13 9.15
CA TRP A 196 7.68 5.11 8.87
C TRP A 196 7.01 6.47 9.07
N GLN A 197 6.46 7.01 7.98
CA GLN A 197 5.79 8.30 7.96
C GLN A 197 4.30 8.17 8.30
N GLN A 198 3.73 6.98 8.07
CA GLN A 198 2.38 6.64 8.50
C GLN A 198 2.35 5.24 9.13
N GLU A 199 1.66 5.12 10.26
CA GLU A 199 1.30 3.84 10.90
C GLU A 199 -0.20 3.84 11.16
N VAL A 200 -0.92 2.82 10.66
CA VAL A 200 -2.37 2.69 10.79
C VAL A 200 -2.70 1.33 11.38
N VAL A 201 -3.49 1.33 12.45
CA VAL A 201 -4.16 0.11 12.92
C VAL A 201 -5.42 -0.07 12.08
N ALA A 202 -5.40 -1.05 11.17
CA ALA A 202 -6.50 -1.29 10.26
C ALA A 202 -7.70 -1.91 10.98
N ASP A 203 -8.90 -1.38 10.74
CA ASP A 203 -10.14 -2.04 11.16
C ASP A 203 -10.45 -3.20 10.21
N PHE A 204 -10.71 -4.38 10.76
CA PHE A 204 -10.90 -5.58 9.96
C PHE A 204 -11.96 -6.52 10.56
N GLN A 205 -12.59 -7.29 9.68
CA GLN A 205 -13.48 -8.39 10.04
C GLN A 205 -12.86 -9.71 9.60
N ALA A 206 -12.66 -10.63 10.55
CA ALA A 206 -12.21 -11.98 10.24
C ALA A 206 -13.27 -12.76 9.46
N ILE A 207 -12.88 -13.33 8.32
CA ILE A 207 -13.72 -14.17 7.47
C ILE A 207 -13.20 -15.61 7.51
N ILE A 208 -14.05 -16.52 8.00
CA ILE A 208 -13.72 -17.95 8.22
C ILE A 208 -14.01 -18.80 6.95
N GLY A 209 -14.45 -18.17 5.85
CA GLY A 209 -14.62 -18.81 4.55
C GLY A 209 -13.34 -18.83 3.70
N THR A 210 -13.26 -19.74 2.72
CA THR A 210 -12.12 -19.80 1.79
C THR A 210 -12.03 -18.56 0.90
N SER A 211 -10.80 -18.09 0.66
CA SER A 211 -10.47 -17.09 -0.36
C SER A 211 -11.16 -17.40 -1.70
N VAL A 212 -11.69 -16.37 -2.37
CA VAL A 212 -12.19 -16.55 -3.73
C VAL A 212 -10.99 -16.61 -4.66
N LYS A 213 -10.83 -17.72 -5.39
CA LYS A 213 -9.78 -17.82 -6.41
C LYS A 213 -10.00 -16.74 -7.47
N PRO A 214 -8.93 -16.14 -8.02
CA PRO A 214 -9.06 -15.16 -9.09
C PRO A 214 -9.93 -15.70 -10.23
N ALA A 215 -10.80 -14.86 -10.80
CA ALA A 215 -11.80 -15.28 -11.78
C ALA A 215 -11.20 -16.02 -13.00
N GLY A 216 -9.92 -15.80 -13.32
CA GLY A 216 -9.17 -16.50 -14.38
C GLY A 216 -8.80 -17.96 -14.08
N LYS A 217 -8.94 -18.43 -12.83
CA LYS A 217 -8.60 -19.81 -12.42
C LYS A 217 -9.78 -20.79 -12.41
N LEU A 218 -10.96 -20.40 -12.90
CA LEU A 218 -12.13 -21.29 -12.95
C LEU A 218 -12.10 -22.30 -14.11
N ALA A 219 -11.08 -22.29 -14.97
CA ALA A 219 -10.98 -23.14 -16.14
C ALA A 219 -10.11 -24.40 -15.95
N THR A 220 -10.23 -25.19 -14.86
CA THR A 220 -9.65 -26.56 -14.85
C THR A 220 -10.13 -27.59 -13.80
N THR A 221 -11.29 -27.43 -13.15
CA THR A 221 -11.74 -28.43 -12.13
C THR A 221 -13.08 -29.09 -12.43
N TRP A 222 -13.49 -29.16 -13.70
CA TRP A 222 -14.61 -30.03 -14.11
C TRP A 222 -14.18 -31.49 -14.34
N SER A 223 -12.88 -31.77 -14.47
CA SER A 223 -12.34 -33.13 -14.67
C SER A 223 -12.26 -33.98 -13.41
N GLU A 224 -12.44 -33.40 -12.22
CA GLU A 224 -12.31 -34.13 -10.94
C GLU A 224 -13.66 -34.55 -10.33
N ILE A 225 -14.79 -34.17 -10.92
CA ILE A 225 -16.15 -34.48 -10.42
C ILE A 225 -16.75 -35.75 -11.07
N LYS A 226 -16.01 -36.42 -11.96
CA LYS A 226 -16.43 -37.70 -12.55
C LYS A 226 -15.39 -38.79 -12.33
N LYS A 227 -15.32 -39.32 -11.10
CA LYS A 227 -15.00 -40.73 -10.83
C LYS A 227 -15.87 -41.24 -9.69
#